data_AF-A0A1F4QVT7-F1
#
_entry.id   AF-A0A1F4QVT7-F1
#
_cell.length_a   1.000
_cell.length_b   1.000
_cell.length_c   1.000
_cell.angle_alpha   90.00
_cell.angle_beta   90.00
_cell.angle_gamma   90.00
#
_symmetry.space_group_name_H-M   'P 1'
#
loop_
_entity.id
_entity.type
_entity.pdbx_description
1 polymer ?
#
loop_
_entity_poly.entity_id
_entity_poly.type
_entity_poly.pdbx_seq_one_letter_code
_entity_poly.pdbx_strand_id
1 'polypeptide(L)' 'MQKIKITYDSLLDAILALAKRLRINEERYHLSSEDFFDKYTKGLLDDRIDFVEWSGDYQNFLFLKPELEDRSSLAA' A
#
# COMPACT_ATOMS: atom_id res chain seq x y z
N MET A 1 -8.20 -34.06 9.26
CA MET A 1 -7.22 -33.02 8.88
C MET A 1 -7.90 -32.04 7.95
N GLN A 2 -8.34 -30.88 8.46
CA GLN A 2 -9.00 -29.86 7.65
C GLN A 2 -7.94 -29.15 6.80
N LYS A 3 -8.09 -29.18 5.48
CA LYS A 3 -7.28 -28.36 4.57
C LYS A 3 -7.79 -26.93 4.72
N ILE A 4 -7.04 -26.09 5.45
CA ILE A 4 -7.34 -24.67 5.59
C ILE A 4 -7.12 -24.05 4.21
N LYS A 5 -8.21 -23.90 3.44
CA LYS A 5 -8.19 -23.13 2.20
C LYS A 5 -8.33 -21.66 2.59
N ILE A 6 -7.22 -21.00 2.90
CA ILE A 6 -7.20 -19.54 2.90
C ILE A 6 -7.23 -19.15 1.42
N THR A 7 -8.42 -18.84 0.91
CA THR A 7 -8.59 -18.39 -0.47
C THR A 7 -8.88 -16.89 -0.42
N TYR A 8 -7.82 -16.11 -0.15
CA TYR A 8 -7.74 -14.63 -0.21
C TYR A 8 -6.60 -14.19 -1.18
N ASP A 9 -6.22 -15.12 -2.08
CA ASP A 9 -4.87 -15.41 -2.56
C ASP A 9 -4.24 -14.46 -3.60
N SER A 10 -4.65 -13.19 -3.73
CA SER A 10 -3.83 -12.27 -4.56
C SER A 10 -3.99 -10.80 -4.22
N LEU A 11 -5.21 -10.26 -4.25
CA LEU A 11 -5.40 -8.82 -4.13
C LEU A 11 -5.37 -8.35 -2.67
N LEU A 12 -6.10 -9.03 -1.78
CA LEU A 12 -6.13 -8.64 -0.37
C LEU A 12 -4.77 -8.85 0.30
N ASP A 13 -4.11 -9.98 0.05
CA ASP A 13 -2.76 -10.23 0.53
C ASP A 13 -1.75 -9.21 -0.02
N ALA A 14 -1.86 -8.81 -1.29
CA ALA A 14 -1.02 -7.75 -1.86
C ALA A 14 -1.27 -6.39 -1.19
N ILE A 15 -2.53 -5.99 -1.01
CA ILE A 15 -2.88 -4.74 -0.31
C ILE A 15 -2.40 -4.78 1.13
N LEU A 16 -2.54 -5.92 1.83
CA LEU A 16 -2.07 -6.09 3.20
C LEU A 16 -0.53 -6.02 3.29
N ALA A 17 0.18 -6.62 2.34
CA ALA A 17 1.63 -6.55 2.27
C ALA A 17 2.11 -5.10 2.02
N LEU A 18 1.47 -4.38 1.10
CA LEU A 18 1.75 -2.97 0.85
C LEU A 18 1.47 -2.12 2.08
N ALA A 19 0.30 -2.27 2.71
CA ALA A 19 -0.06 -1.54 3.93
C ALA A 19 0.97 -1.74 5.06
N LYS A 20 1.51 -2.96 5.21
CA LYS A 20 2.59 -3.23 6.19
C LYS A 20 3.89 -2.51 5.84
N ARG A 21 4.29 -2.50 4.56
CA ARG A 21 5.48 -1.77 4.10
C ARG A 21 5.35 -0.27 4.29
N LEU A 22 4.19 0.29 3.92
CA LEU A 22 3.85 1.69 4.15
C LEU A 22 3.97 2.04 5.63
N ARG A 23 3.35 1.26 6.51
CA ARG A 23 3.43 1.46 7.97
C ARG A 23 4.87 1.53 8.48
N ILE A 24 5.75 0.64 8.01
CA ILE A 24 7.17 0.62 8.42
C ILE A 24 7.86 1.95 8.06
N ASN A 25 7.59 2.47 6.86
CA ASN A 25 8.15 3.74 6.42
C ASN A 25 7.52 4.92 7.17
N GLU A 26 6.21 4.88 7.42
CA GLU A 26 5.51 5.90 8.20
C GLU A 26 6.07 6.03 9.62
N GLU A 27 6.30 4.89 10.29
CA GLU A 27 6.90 4.85 11.63
C GLU A 27 8.38 5.27 11.60
N ARG A 28 9.14 4.87 10.57
CA ARG A 28 10.55 5.25 10.41
C ARG A 28 10.71 6.77 10.24
N TYR A 29 9.91 7.36 9.35
CA TYR A 29 10.05 8.76 8.95
C TYR A 29 9.10 9.70 9.70
N HIS A 30 8.25 9.18 10.58
CA HIS A 30 7.23 9.93 11.33
C HIS A 30 6.35 10.79 10.41
N LEU A 31 5.99 10.23 9.26
CA LEU A 31 5.29 10.93 8.19
C LEU A 31 4.25 9.99 7.59
N SER A 32 3.02 10.45 7.42
CA SER A 32 1.99 9.63 6.78
C SER A 32 2.35 9.35 5.32
N SER A 33 1.92 8.22 4.75
CA SER A 33 2.19 7.93 3.34
C SER A 33 1.53 8.94 2.40
N GLU A 34 0.40 9.54 2.81
CA GLU A 34 -0.28 10.62 2.07
C GLU A 34 0.56 11.90 2.05
N ASP A 35 1.00 12.39 3.21
CA ASP A 35 1.86 13.57 3.34
C ASP A 35 3.21 13.37 2.64
N PHE A 36 3.77 12.16 2.77
CA PHE A 36 4.99 11.75 2.08
C PHE A 36 4.80 11.87 0.57
N PHE A 37 3.73 11.30 0.01
CA PHE A 37 3.50 11.29 -1.43
C PHE A 37 3.23 12.69 -2.00
N ASP A 38 2.50 13.54 -1.27
CA ASP A 38 2.32 14.95 -1.62
C ASP A 38 3.66 15.70 -1.71
N LYS A 39 4.54 15.52 -0.72
CA LYS A 39 5.87 16.15 -0.71
C LYS A 39 6.79 15.58 -1.78
N TYR A 40 6.76 14.26 -1.98
CA TYR A 40 7.57 13.55 -2.98
C TYR A 40 7.22 14.00 -4.40
N THR A 41 5.93 14.04 -4.74
CA THR A 41 5.45 14.47 -6.07
C THR A 41 5.74 15.94 -6.36
N LYS A 42 5.89 16.78 -5.33
CA LYS A 42 6.32 18.18 -5.45
C LYS A 42 7.85 18.36 -5.51
N GLY A 43 8.63 17.28 -5.44
CA GLY A 43 10.09 17.36 -5.39
C GLY A 43 10.64 18.01 -4.12
N LEU A 44 9.88 17.95 -3.02
CA LEU A 44 10.26 18.52 -1.71
C LEU A 44 11.02 17.53 -0.83
N LEU A 45 11.27 16.32 -1.32
CA LEU A 45 12.00 15.26 -0.63
C LEU A 45 13.27 14.92 -1.40
N ASP A 46 14.22 14.34 -0.68
CA ASP A 46 15.52 13.91 -1.17
C ASP A 46 15.40 12.71 -2.13
N ASP A 47 16.33 12.51 -3.05
CA ASP A 47 16.27 11.41 -4.04
C ASP A 47 16.74 10.06 -3.47
N ARG A 48 16.30 9.72 -2.25
CA ARG A 48 16.69 8.46 -1.58
C ARG A 48 15.96 7.29 -2.20
N ILE A 49 16.66 6.18 -2.34
CA ILE A 49 16.08 4.93 -2.83
C ILE A 49 14.86 4.51 -2.00
N ASP A 50 14.92 4.68 -0.69
CA ASP A 50 13.80 4.45 0.23
C ASP A 50 12.54 5.24 -0.15
N PHE A 51 12.68 6.48 -0.62
CA PHE A 51 11.55 7.32 -1.03
C PHE A 51 11.01 6.92 -2.40
N VAL A 52 11.90 6.52 -3.31
CA VAL A 52 11.48 5.95 -4.59
C VAL A 52 10.65 4.67 -4.36
N GLU A 53 11.14 3.75 -3.54
CA GLU A 53 10.44 2.51 -3.19
C GLU A 53 9.12 2.79 -2.45
N TRP A 54 9.13 3.69 -1.46
CA TRP A 54 7.92 4.08 -0.74
C TRP A 54 6.87 4.72 -1.65
N SER A 55 7.27 5.57 -2.59
CA SER A 55 6.35 6.16 -3.57
C SER A 55 5.71 5.11 -4.47
N GLY A 56 6.48 4.09 -4.88
CA GLY A 56 5.99 2.97 -5.67
C GLY A 56 5.00 2.10 -4.89
N ASP A 57 5.33 1.76 -3.65
CA ASP A 57 4.44 0.99 -2.76
C ASP A 57 3.11 1.73 -2.51
N TYR A 58 3.16 3.06 -2.29
CA TYR A 58 1.96 3.85 -2.03
C TYR A 58 1.10 4.03 -3.28
N GLN A 59 1.71 4.27 -4.44
CA GLN A 59 0.99 4.34 -5.71
C GLN A 59 0.31 3.00 -6.04
N ASN A 60 0.99 1.88 -5.81
CA ASN A 60 0.41 0.55 -6.01
C ASN A 60 -0.76 0.30 -5.04
N PHE A 61 -0.61 0.71 -3.77
CA PHE A 61 -1.70 0.62 -2.80
C PHE A 61 -2.94 1.41 -3.24
N LEU A 62 -2.77 2.65 -3.71
CA LEU A 62 -3.86 3.49 -4.22
C LEU A 62 -4.56 2.89 -5.44
N PHE A 63 -3.80 2.21 -6.31
CA PHE A 63 -4.36 1.54 -7.48
C PHE A 63 -5.18 0.30 -7.12
N LEU A 64 -4.71 -0.50 -6.16
CA LEU A 64 -5.34 -1.78 -5.78
C LEU A 64 -6.52 -1.59 -4.80
N LYS A 65 -6.51 -0.54 -3.99
CA LYS A 65 -7.58 -0.24 -3.02
C LYS A 65 -8.98 -0.17 -3.65
N PRO A 66 -9.24 0.57 -4.75
CA PRO A 66 -10.56 0.62 -5.36
C PRO A 66 -11.00 -0.72 -5.95
N GLU A 67 -10.08 -1.56 -6.44
CA GLU A 67 -10.43 -2.90 -6.95
C GLU A 67 -10.97 -3.83 -5.85
N LEU A 68 -10.52 -3.63 -4.61
CA LEU A 68 -11.05 -4.35 -3.44
C LEU A 68 -12.45 -3.84 -3.07
N GLU A 69 -12.65 -2.51 -3.08
CA GLU A 69 -13.94 -1.88 -2.77
C GLU A 69 -15.01 -2.25 -3.82
N ASP A 70 -14.65 -2.28 -5.10
CA ASP A 70 -15.54 -2.68 -6.20
C ASP A 70 -15.99 -4.15 -6.06
N ARG A 71 -15.05 -5.07 -5.84
CA ARG A 71 -15.36 -6.49 -5.60
C ARG A 71 -16.23 -6.72 -4.37
N SER A 72 -16.05 -5.93 -3.32
CA SER A 72 -16.87 -6.02 -2.11
C SER A 72 -18.30 -5.49 -2.34
N SER A 73 -18.45 -4.49 -3.21
CA SER A 73 -19.73 -3.87 -3.56
C SER A 73 -20.56 -4.72 -4.52
N LEU A 74 -19.91 -5.51 -5.39
CA LEU A 74 -20.58 -6.43 -6.32
C LEU A 74 -21.12 -7.70 -5.64
N ALA A 75 -20.75 -7.95 -4.38
CA ALA A 75 -21.14 -9.11 -3.60
C ALA A 75 -22.30 -8.83 -2.60
N ALA A 76 -22.85 -7.61 -2.61
CA ALA A 76 -23.97 -7.16 -1.76
C ALA A 76 -25.28 -7.07 -2.57
#